data_AF-A0A931XR89-F1
#
_entry.id   AF-A0A931XR89-F1
#
_cell.length_a   1.000
_cell.length_b   1.000
_cell.length_c   1.000
_cell.angle_alpha   90.00
_cell.angle_beta   90.00
_cell.angle_gamma   90.00
#
_symmetry.space_group_name_H-M   'P 1'
#
loop_
_entity.id
_entity.type
_entity.pdbx_description
1 polymer ?
#
loop_
_entity_poly.entity_id
_entity_poly.type
_entity_poly.pdbx_seq_one_letter_code
_entity_poly.pdbx_strand_id
1 'polypeptide(L)'
;MNFKTLSKAVLIGAITGTLFACGGGGGSSATVDSDNTVVSGVAAKGVFKSGTVRIYEVKADGSEGDLLKESTILDANGKYKADLGKKYSGAIIVKVFGVYTDEATNKEVTTTADAPLTAAVPAAAIADAATGKKDVVVPVTPLTDIALKKAKDAGGNLNDTIDNANKAISQIFAVDIIKTLPVKYDSASLSDKQTTDDQKKYTAVLATVSKMIETKAKENNATSAAAPTADDLKNAITQTLTDLSSGIKVSVSGTTVTANVESAELTDKLNKAKEEVSNSALAPAEIKTVVADLPKLPTVAKYKLKTVAAVTGNILYGIQLTLGLPSGMTLKADANSGKTDLGVISATGAASGAYLEAKVNSASSGVNGELNMGVANTTGIGIGEFATIYVVVPAGATAPAVSGFTPITKLKVVDAKGVSISGVTVEVFQ
;
A
#
# COMPACT_ATOMS: atom_id res chain seq x y z
N MET A 1 -58.42 6.94 -18.35
CA MET A 1 -58.79 6.58 -16.95
C MET A 1 -58.54 7.81 -16.08
N ASN A 2 -59.63 8.36 -15.54
CA ASN A 2 -59.63 9.40 -14.52
C ASN A 2 -58.96 8.90 -13.22
N PHE A 3 -58.25 9.76 -12.47
CA PHE A 3 -58.75 10.32 -11.20
C PHE A 3 -57.68 11.20 -10.48
N LYS A 4 -58.03 12.49 -10.36
CA LYS A 4 -57.97 13.39 -9.20
C LYS A 4 -56.67 13.63 -8.38
N THR A 5 -56.36 14.93 -8.35
CA THR A 5 -55.76 15.76 -7.29
C THR A 5 -56.26 15.51 -5.85
N LEU A 6 -55.33 15.58 -4.89
CA LEU A 6 -55.49 16.03 -3.48
C LEU A 6 -54.06 16.35 -2.95
N SER A 7 -53.67 17.62 -2.74
CA SER A 7 -53.97 18.56 -1.64
C SER A 7 -52.86 18.57 -0.57
N LYS A 8 -52.40 19.80 -0.30
CA LYS A 8 -51.36 20.23 0.63
C LYS A 8 -51.55 19.68 2.06
N ALA A 9 -50.45 19.35 2.73
CA ALA A 9 -50.30 19.51 4.18
C ALA A 9 -48.84 19.83 4.51
N VAL A 10 -48.62 21.08 4.94
CA VAL A 10 -47.43 21.56 5.63
C VAL A 10 -47.49 21.00 7.05
N LEU A 11 -46.41 20.36 7.52
CA LEU A 11 -46.18 20.14 8.94
C LEU A 11 -44.73 20.48 9.27
N ILE A 12 -44.53 21.70 9.76
CA ILE A 12 -43.32 22.16 10.44
C ILE A 12 -43.35 21.53 11.83
N GLY A 13 -42.53 20.50 12.04
CA GLY A 13 -42.32 19.88 13.34
C GLY A 13 -41.01 20.37 13.96
N ALA A 14 -41.11 21.26 14.94
CA ALA A 14 -40.00 21.67 15.79
C ALA A 14 -39.53 20.48 16.64
N ILE A 15 -38.31 19.98 16.40
CA ILE A 15 -37.66 18.99 17.26
C ILE A 15 -36.95 19.74 18.38
N THR A 16 -37.63 19.78 19.52
CA THR A 16 -37.11 20.24 20.80
C THR A 16 -35.98 19.33 21.25
N GLY A 17 -34.76 19.89 21.32
CA GLY A 17 -33.60 19.22 21.88
C GLY A 17 -33.70 19.08 23.40
N THR A 18 -33.88 17.86 23.88
CA THR A 18 -33.63 17.52 25.29
C THR A 18 -32.17 17.09 25.43
N LEU A 19 -31.34 18.03 25.88
CA LEU A 19 -30.05 17.72 26.49
C LEU A 19 -30.29 16.86 27.73
N PHE A 20 -29.87 15.60 27.70
CA PHE A 20 -29.67 14.83 28.91
C PHE A 20 -28.37 15.31 29.58
N ALA A 21 -28.53 16.26 30.48
CA ALA A 21 -27.58 16.54 31.56
C ALA A 21 -28.17 15.96 32.85
N CYS A 22 -27.57 14.89 33.40
CA CYS A 22 -27.82 14.49 34.79
C CYS A 22 -26.76 13.49 35.31
N GLY A 23 -26.14 13.83 36.44
CA GLY A 23 -25.27 12.97 37.28
C GLY A 23 -23.78 13.21 37.05
N GLY A 24 -23.01 13.95 37.85
CA GLY A 24 -23.15 14.25 39.27
C GLY A 24 -22.18 13.40 40.09
N GLY A 25 -20.87 13.66 39.97
CA GLY A 25 -19.81 13.05 40.77
C GLY A 25 -18.60 13.98 40.83
N GLY A 26 -18.47 14.72 41.93
CA GLY A 26 -17.38 15.67 42.16
C GLY A 26 -16.06 14.96 42.38
N GLY A 27 -15.33 14.70 41.30
CA GLY A 27 -13.87 14.58 41.33
C GLY A 27 -13.30 15.90 40.86
N SER A 28 -12.32 16.45 41.57
CA SER A 28 -11.57 17.65 41.14
C SER A 28 -11.03 17.42 39.74
N SER A 29 -11.79 17.84 38.72
CA SER A 29 -11.30 17.97 37.36
C SER A 29 -10.20 19.01 37.44
N ALA A 30 -8.96 18.58 37.22
CA ALA A 30 -7.94 19.51 36.77
C ALA A 30 -8.56 20.26 35.61
N THR A 31 -8.77 21.57 35.79
CA THR A 31 -9.16 22.46 34.71
C THR A 31 -8.12 22.25 33.61
N VAL A 32 -8.47 21.50 32.58
CA VAL A 32 -7.73 21.48 31.32
C VAL A 32 -7.77 22.93 30.89
N ASP A 33 -6.63 23.61 30.97
CA ASP A 33 -6.52 24.94 30.43
C ASP A 33 -6.97 24.82 28.98
N SER A 34 -8.05 25.53 28.64
CA SER A 34 -8.68 25.38 27.34
C SER A 34 -7.68 25.65 26.22
N ASP A 35 -6.55 26.30 26.52
CA ASP A 35 -5.53 26.68 25.57
C ASP A 35 -4.48 25.61 25.26
N ASN A 36 -4.49 24.45 25.91
CA ASN A 36 -3.51 23.40 25.63
C ASN A 36 -3.78 22.67 24.30
N THR A 37 -2.70 22.24 23.65
CA THR A 37 -2.79 21.27 22.54
C THR A 37 -3.00 19.87 23.10
N VAL A 38 -4.07 19.21 22.68
CA VAL A 38 -4.42 17.85 23.06
C VAL A 38 -4.24 16.92 21.87
N VAL A 39 -3.46 15.86 22.05
CA VAL A 39 -3.28 14.82 21.04
C VAL A 39 -4.10 13.60 21.45
N SER A 40 -4.98 13.14 20.57
CA SER A 40 -5.83 11.97 20.81
C SER A 40 -5.82 11.06 19.59
N GLY A 41 -6.25 9.81 19.76
CA GLY A 41 -6.34 8.90 18.62
C GLY A 41 -6.61 7.47 19.02
N VAL A 42 -6.37 6.57 18.07
CA VAL A 42 -6.50 5.13 18.24
C VAL A 42 -5.19 4.49 17.82
N ALA A 43 -4.61 3.68 18.70
CA ALA A 43 -3.56 2.74 18.34
C ALA A 43 -4.21 1.45 17.84
N ALA A 44 -3.97 1.08 16.58
CA ALA A 44 -4.60 -0.08 15.96
C ALA A 44 -3.64 -0.87 15.07
N LYS A 45 -3.52 -2.15 15.42
CA LYS A 45 -2.91 -3.25 14.66
C LYS A 45 -3.57 -4.55 15.11
N GLY A 46 -4.86 -4.46 15.37
CA GLY A 46 -5.51 -5.17 16.45
C GLY A 46 -5.84 -4.21 17.57
N VAL A 47 -6.81 -4.59 18.39
CA VAL A 47 -7.17 -3.82 19.57
C VAL A 47 -6.01 -3.86 20.56
N PHE A 48 -5.39 -2.71 20.83
CA PHE A 48 -4.47 -2.60 21.95
C PHE A 48 -5.25 -2.69 23.27
N LYS A 49 -4.86 -3.64 24.13
CA LYS A 49 -5.45 -3.82 25.46
C LYS A 49 -4.76 -2.97 26.51
N SER A 50 -3.46 -2.76 26.33
CA SER A 50 -2.62 -1.92 27.17
C SER A 50 -1.42 -1.44 26.37
N GLY A 51 -0.92 -0.26 26.69
CA GLY A 51 0.25 0.28 26.03
C GLY A 51 0.58 1.69 26.50
N THR A 52 1.75 2.14 26.06
CA THR A 52 2.30 3.46 26.34
C THR A 52 2.37 4.24 25.04
N VAL A 53 1.97 5.50 25.11
CA VAL A 53 2.04 6.48 24.02
C VAL A 53 3.07 7.53 24.38
N ARG A 54 4.03 7.77 23.49
CA ARG A 54 5.04 8.81 23.62
C ARG A 54 4.96 9.76 22.45
N ILE A 55 4.92 11.06 22.75
CA ILE A 55 4.80 12.13 21.76
C ILE A 55 6.09 12.93 21.79
N TYR A 56 6.76 13.00 20.65
CA TYR A 56 8.03 13.69 20.46
C TYR A 56 7.84 14.88 19.52
N GLU A 57 8.62 15.93 19.75
CA GLU A 57 8.80 17.01 18.79
C GLU A 57 9.54 16.51 17.54
N VAL A 58 9.26 17.12 16.38
CA VAL A 58 10.17 17.11 15.24
C VAL A 58 10.90 18.45 15.22
N LYS A 59 12.22 18.41 15.36
CA LYS A 59 13.06 19.61 15.39
C LYS A 59 13.06 20.31 14.03
N ALA A 60 13.51 21.56 14.02
CA ALA A 60 13.65 22.36 12.79
C ALA A 60 14.58 21.70 11.74
N ASP A 61 15.53 20.86 12.16
CA ASP A 61 16.42 20.11 11.26
C ASP A 61 15.79 18.79 10.73
N GLY A 62 14.56 18.48 11.13
CA GLY A 62 13.84 17.27 10.76
C GLY A 62 14.18 16.04 11.61
N SER A 63 15.05 16.16 12.60
CA SER A 63 15.34 15.07 13.53
C SER A 63 14.27 14.94 14.62
N GLU A 64 14.19 13.77 15.25
CA GLU A 64 13.36 13.57 16.43
C GLU A 64 13.90 14.42 17.60
N GLY A 65 13.01 15.15 18.24
CA GLY A 65 13.28 16.06 19.34
C GLY A 65 12.94 15.50 20.70
N ASP A 66 12.68 16.41 21.63
CA ASP A 66 12.43 16.05 23.02
C ASP A 66 11.06 15.37 23.18
N LEU A 67 10.94 14.53 24.21
CA LEU A 67 9.67 13.95 24.62
C LEU A 67 8.77 15.07 25.15
N LEU A 68 7.68 15.35 24.44
CA LEU A 68 6.67 16.33 24.85
C LEU A 68 5.74 15.75 25.92
N LYS A 69 5.33 14.50 25.74
CA LYS A 69 4.38 13.83 26.65
C LYS A 69 4.47 12.31 26.59
N GLU A 70 4.27 11.68 27.74
CA GLU A 70 3.96 10.26 27.85
C GLU A 70 2.53 10.10 28.40
N SER A 71 1.79 9.13 27.85
CA SER A 71 0.44 8.75 28.26
C SER A 71 0.27 7.24 28.16
N THR A 72 -0.82 6.71 28.71
CA THR A 72 -1.23 5.33 28.51
C THR A 72 -2.39 5.25 27.51
N ILE A 73 -2.58 4.05 26.95
CA ILE A 73 -3.82 3.69 26.25
C ILE A 73 -4.94 3.61 27.29
N LEU A 74 -6.06 4.26 26.99
CA LEU A 74 -7.14 4.55 27.94
C LEU A 74 -8.23 3.48 27.96
N ASP A 75 -8.45 2.75 26.86
CA ASP A 75 -9.53 1.78 26.78
C ASP A 75 -9.24 0.56 25.91
N ALA A 76 -10.16 -0.41 25.98
CA ALA A 76 -10.13 -1.64 25.20
C ALA A 76 -10.46 -1.44 23.70
N ASN A 77 -10.40 -0.21 23.18
CA ASN A 77 -10.46 0.10 21.75
C ASN A 77 -9.15 0.70 21.26
N GLY A 78 -8.11 0.74 22.09
CA GLY A 78 -6.83 1.36 21.76
C GLY A 78 -6.88 2.89 21.78
N LYS A 79 -7.92 3.52 22.34
CA LYS A 79 -8.01 4.99 22.39
C LYS A 79 -6.99 5.56 23.36
N TYR A 80 -6.43 6.71 23.03
CA TYR A 80 -5.55 7.46 23.92
C TYR A 80 -5.84 8.96 23.83
N LYS A 81 -5.45 9.70 24.88
CA LYS A 81 -5.54 11.15 24.95
C LYS A 81 -4.38 11.67 25.79
N ALA A 82 -3.64 12.64 25.25
CA ALA A 82 -2.47 13.23 25.86
C ALA A 82 -2.53 14.75 25.74
N ASP A 83 -2.69 15.42 26.88
CA ASP A 83 -2.57 16.87 26.98
C ASP A 83 -1.09 17.26 27.10
N LEU A 84 -0.59 18.07 26.16
CA LEU A 84 0.80 18.51 26.10
C LEU A 84 1.13 19.58 27.16
N GLY A 85 0.13 20.12 27.87
CA GLY A 85 0.30 21.12 28.92
C GLY A 85 0.68 22.53 28.42
N LYS A 86 0.68 22.73 27.11
CA LYS A 86 0.98 24.01 26.45
C LYS A 86 0.39 24.05 25.05
N LYS A 87 0.28 25.25 24.47
CA LYS A 87 0.10 25.43 23.02
C LYS A 87 1.31 24.86 22.28
N TYR A 88 1.04 24.07 21.25
CA TYR A 88 2.05 23.47 20.40
C TYR A 88 1.61 23.54 18.93
N SER A 89 2.53 23.93 18.04
CA SER A 89 2.28 24.11 16.60
C SER A 89 3.33 23.46 15.70
N GLY A 90 4.35 22.82 16.27
CA GLY A 90 5.36 22.07 15.51
C GLY A 90 4.82 20.74 15.00
N ALA A 91 5.57 20.06 14.14
CA ALA A 91 5.28 18.68 13.78
C ALA A 91 5.60 17.74 14.96
N ILE A 92 4.89 16.60 15.05
CA ILE A 92 5.14 15.59 16.10
C ILE A 92 5.34 14.20 15.51
N ILE A 93 6.05 13.37 16.26
CA ILE A 93 6.07 11.92 16.10
C ILE A 93 5.36 11.29 17.30
N VAL A 94 4.38 10.45 17.04
CA VAL A 94 3.71 9.64 18.06
C VAL A 94 4.21 8.21 17.95
N LYS A 95 4.67 7.65 19.07
CA LYS A 95 5.13 6.26 19.20
C LYS A 95 4.24 5.51 20.16
N VAL A 96 3.78 4.33 19.78
CA VAL A 96 2.96 3.46 20.62
C VAL A 96 3.57 2.08 20.70
N PHE A 97 3.66 1.54 21.91
CA PHE A 97 4.07 0.16 22.16
C PHE A 97 3.22 -0.44 23.28
N GLY A 98 3.08 -1.76 23.30
CA GLY A 98 2.19 -2.48 24.22
C GLY A 98 1.69 -3.80 23.64
N VAL A 99 0.60 -4.31 24.22
CA VAL A 99 -0.01 -5.59 23.85
C VAL A 99 -1.28 -5.35 23.04
N TYR A 100 -1.38 -6.02 21.89
CA TYR A 100 -2.55 -5.97 21.03
C TYR A 100 -2.99 -7.37 20.59
N THR A 101 -4.24 -7.51 20.14
CA THR A 101 -4.76 -8.76 19.57
C THR A 101 -4.81 -8.67 18.04
N ASP A 102 -3.97 -9.45 17.35
CA ASP A 102 -3.87 -9.47 15.88
C ASP A 102 -5.16 -9.95 15.21
N GLU A 103 -5.67 -9.21 14.22
CA GLU A 103 -6.97 -9.48 13.59
C GLU A 103 -6.99 -10.74 12.73
N ALA A 104 -5.87 -11.13 12.14
CA ALA A 104 -5.78 -12.31 11.29
C ALA A 104 -5.73 -13.61 12.11
N THR A 105 -5.10 -13.58 13.29
CA THR A 105 -4.81 -14.79 14.09
C THR A 105 -5.53 -14.85 15.43
N ASN A 106 -6.12 -13.75 15.91
CA ASN A 106 -6.65 -13.58 17.28
C ASN A 106 -5.62 -13.85 18.39
N LYS A 107 -4.32 -13.77 18.10
CA LYS A 107 -3.25 -13.95 19.09
C LYS A 107 -2.82 -12.61 19.69
N GLU A 108 -2.40 -12.65 20.94
CA GLU A 108 -1.75 -11.48 21.57
C GLU A 108 -0.32 -11.34 21.07
N VAL A 109 0.04 -10.12 20.67
CA VAL A 109 1.36 -9.75 20.20
C VAL A 109 1.82 -8.51 20.96
N THR A 110 3.10 -8.50 21.36
CA THR A 110 3.71 -7.40 22.09
C THR A 110 4.64 -6.60 21.19
N THR A 111 4.39 -5.30 21.09
CA THR A 111 5.34 -4.31 20.55
C THR A 111 6.15 -3.74 21.70
N THR A 112 7.46 -3.57 21.50
CA THR A 112 8.37 -3.04 22.52
C THR A 112 8.74 -1.59 22.21
N ALA A 113 9.30 -0.87 23.18
CA ALA A 113 9.73 0.52 22.98
C ALA A 113 10.80 0.68 21.88
N ASP A 114 11.55 -0.39 21.57
CA ASP A 114 12.56 -0.42 20.50
C ASP A 114 11.96 -0.65 19.10
N ALA A 115 10.73 -1.18 19.05
CA ALA A 115 9.99 -1.42 17.81
C ALA A 115 8.52 -0.96 17.97
N PRO A 116 8.28 0.33 18.25
CA PRO A 116 6.93 0.85 18.41
C PRO A 116 6.25 1.02 17.05
N LEU A 117 4.92 1.08 17.05
CA LEU A 117 4.20 1.67 15.94
C LEU A 117 4.35 3.18 15.98
N THR A 118 4.49 3.79 14.81
CA THR A 118 4.72 5.23 14.72
C THR A 118 3.69 5.93 13.84
N ALA A 119 3.54 7.23 14.06
CA ALA A 119 2.84 8.15 13.19
C ALA A 119 3.56 9.50 13.24
N ALA A 120 3.52 10.25 12.14
CA ALA A 120 3.99 11.62 12.13
C ALA A 120 2.93 12.55 11.56
N VAL A 121 2.78 13.70 12.21
CA VAL A 121 1.76 14.70 11.88
C VAL A 121 2.47 15.99 11.52
N PRO A 122 2.20 16.57 10.34
CA PRO A 122 2.91 17.77 9.91
C PRO A 122 2.46 18.98 10.74
N ALA A 123 3.34 19.97 10.88
CA ALA A 123 3.07 21.19 11.64
C ALA A 123 1.76 21.87 11.18
N ALA A 124 1.47 21.88 9.88
CA ALA A 124 0.24 22.47 9.34
C ALA A 124 -1.06 21.80 9.85
N ALA A 125 -1.04 20.49 10.09
CA ALA A 125 -2.18 19.76 10.65
C ALA A 125 -2.38 20.03 12.15
N ILE A 126 -1.34 20.53 12.82
CA ILE A 126 -1.36 20.94 14.23
C ILE A 126 -1.64 22.43 14.33
N ALA A 127 -1.15 23.25 13.40
CA ALA A 127 -1.31 24.70 13.40
C ALA A 127 -2.76 25.14 13.13
N ASP A 128 -3.59 24.31 12.49
CA ASP A 128 -5.05 24.53 12.43
C ASP A 128 -5.69 24.51 13.84
N ALA A 129 -4.98 23.96 14.84
CA ALA A 129 -5.33 24.12 16.26
C ALA A 129 -5.18 25.54 16.79
N ALA A 130 -4.26 26.34 16.22
CA ALA A 130 -3.95 27.67 16.68
C ALA A 130 -5.07 28.69 16.38
N THR A 131 -6.00 28.38 15.46
CA THR A 131 -7.18 29.21 15.18
C THR A 131 -8.49 28.67 15.79
N GLY A 132 -8.47 27.49 16.43
CA GLY A 132 -9.63 26.97 17.16
C GLY A 132 -9.71 25.45 17.38
N LYS A 133 -8.95 24.61 16.65
CA LYS A 133 -9.01 23.13 16.77
C LYS A 133 -8.03 22.55 17.79
N LYS A 134 -8.33 22.67 19.08
CA LYS A 134 -7.42 22.27 20.19
C LYS A 134 -7.10 20.77 20.27
N ASP A 135 -7.86 19.94 19.56
CA ASP A 135 -7.69 18.49 19.51
C ASP A 135 -7.08 18.04 18.17
N VAL A 136 -5.88 17.47 18.24
CA VAL A 136 -5.20 16.79 17.12
C VAL A 136 -5.54 15.31 17.19
N VAL A 137 -6.10 14.76 16.12
CA VAL A 137 -6.42 13.32 16.03
C VAL A 137 -5.31 12.61 15.25
N VAL A 138 -4.74 11.55 15.84
CA VAL A 138 -3.58 10.83 15.30
C VAL A 138 -3.81 9.32 15.41
N PRO A 139 -4.25 8.66 14.34
CA PRO A 139 -4.21 7.21 14.25
C PRO A 139 -2.75 6.74 14.36
N VAL A 140 -2.47 5.73 15.18
CA VAL A 140 -1.14 5.09 15.24
C VAL A 140 -1.30 3.64 14.78
N THR A 141 -0.94 3.39 13.54
CA THR A 141 -1.23 2.14 12.82
C THR A 141 -0.05 1.69 11.99
N PRO A 142 -0.04 0.45 11.48
CA PRO A 142 0.89 0.02 10.44
C PRO A 142 1.01 0.99 9.25
N LEU A 143 -0.07 1.64 8.82
CA LEU A 143 -0.05 2.53 7.65
C LEU A 143 0.67 3.85 7.96
N THR A 144 0.42 4.43 9.13
CA THR A 144 1.11 5.66 9.57
C THR A 144 2.58 5.39 9.86
N ASP A 145 2.92 4.17 10.26
CA ASP A 145 4.30 3.74 10.48
C ASP A 145 5.06 3.61 9.14
N ILE A 146 4.41 3.03 8.12
CA ILE A 146 4.94 3.02 6.74
C ILE A 146 5.10 4.46 6.23
N ALA A 147 4.14 5.35 6.50
CA ALA A 147 4.22 6.75 6.09
C ALA A 147 5.41 7.47 6.74
N LEU A 148 5.67 7.29 8.04
CA LEU A 148 6.86 7.87 8.68
C LEU A 148 8.16 7.29 8.09
N LYS A 149 8.24 5.98 7.86
CA LYS A 149 9.39 5.36 7.18
C LYS A 149 9.61 5.99 5.81
N LYS A 150 8.54 6.21 5.04
CA LYS A 150 8.63 6.90 3.75
C LYS A 150 9.07 8.34 3.82
N ALA A 151 8.60 9.08 4.81
CA ALA A 151 9.04 10.45 5.04
C ALA A 151 10.55 10.50 5.33
N LYS A 152 11.09 9.52 6.07
CA LYS A 152 12.53 9.39 6.34
C LYS A 152 13.34 8.93 5.12
N ASP A 153 12.84 7.93 4.39
CA ASP A 153 13.52 7.37 3.21
C ASP A 153 13.63 8.36 2.05
N ALA A 154 12.71 9.34 1.98
CA ALA A 154 12.79 10.42 0.99
C ALA A 154 14.05 11.30 1.16
N GLY A 155 14.69 11.25 2.33
CA GLY A 155 15.81 12.11 2.69
C GLY A 155 15.39 13.57 2.93
N GLY A 156 16.36 14.41 3.31
CA GLY A 156 16.11 15.82 3.60
C GLY A 156 15.44 16.05 4.97
N ASN A 157 14.78 17.19 5.12
CA ASN A 157 14.13 17.60 6.36
C ASN A 157 12.77 16.93 6.51
N LEU A 158 12.55 16.19 7.61
CA LEU A 158 11.30 15.47 7.86
C LEU A 158 10.06 16.38 7.84
N ASN A 159 10.19 17.65 8.26
CA ASN A 159 9.08 18.61 8.23
C ASN A 159 8.50 18.81 6.82
N ASP A 160 9.32 18.61 5.78
CA ASP A 160 8.91 18.80 4.38
C ASP A 160 8.31 17.52 3.77
N THR A 161 8.60 16.35 4.35
CA THR A 161 8.28 15.05 3.74
C THR A 161 7.08 14.35 4.38
N ILE A 162 6.72 14.68 5.63
CA ILE A 162 5.61 14.03 6.36
C ILE A 162 4.29 14.11 5.57
N ASP A 163 3.88 15.28 5.11
CA ASP A 163 2.59 15.46 4.42
C ASP A 163 2.52 14.67 3.12
N ASN A 164 3.60 14.70 2.32
CA ASN A 164 3.69 13.94 1.08
C ASN A 164 3.64 12.43 1.33
N ALA A 165 4.33 11.93 2.35
CA ALA A 165 4.30 10.51 2.70
C ALA A 165 2.91 10.07 3.19
N ASN A 166 2.26 10.86 4.04
CA ASN A 166 0.90 10.60 4.51
C ASN A 166 -0.10 10.56 3.36
N LYS A 167 -0.04 11.52 2.43
CA LYS A 167 -0.86 11.55 1.21
C LYS A 167 -0.60 10.34 0.32
N ALA A 168 0.67 9.99 0.11
CA ALA A 168 1.06 8.86 -0.72
C ALA A 168 0.49 7.53 -0.19
N ILE A 169 0.65 7.26 1.11
CA ILE A 169 0.11 6.04 1.71
C ILE A 169 -1.43 6.06 1.70
N SER A 170 -2.04 7.23 1.93
CA SER A 170 -3.50 7.37 1.82
C SER A 170 -4.02 7.06 0.42
N GLN A 171 -3.29 7.44 -0.63
CA GLN A 171 -3.62 7.13 -2.03
C GLN A 171 -3.53 5.63 -2.32
N ILE A 172 -2.45 4.95 -1.91
CA ILE A 172 -2.26 3.51 -2.16
C ILE A 172 -3.37 2.67 -1.55
N PHE A 173 -3.78 3.00 -0.32
CA PHE A 173 -4.80 2.24 0.42
C PHE A 173 -6.20 2.82 0.29
N ALA A 174 -6.35 3.93 -0.45
CA ALA A 174 -7.59 4.66 -0.65
C ALA A 174 -8.32 5.02 0.67
N VAL A 175 -7.57 5.40 1.71
CA VAL A 175 -8.11 5.80 3.02
C VAL A 175 -7.29 6.95 3.58
N ASP A 176 -7.90 7.94 4.22
CA ASP A 176 -7.17 9.02 4.90
C ASP A 176 -6.59 8.49 6.22
N ILE A 177 -5.27 8.24 6.24
CA ILE A 177 -4.60 7.64 7.41
C ILE A 177 -4.36 8.64 8.55
N ILE A 178 -4.72 9.91 8.37
CA ILE A 178 -4.51 10.97 9.36
C ILE A 178 -5.83 11.43 9.98
N LYS A 179 -6.89 11.57 9.18
CA LYS A 179 -8.18 12.09 9.65
C LYS A 179 -9.19 11.00 10.02
N THR A 180 -9.02 9.78 9.50
CA THR A 180 -9.93 8.67 9.78
C THR A 180 -9.38 7.84 10.92
N LEU A 181 -10.21 7.51 11.91
CA LEU A 181 -9.84 6.56 12.97
C LEU A 181 -10.38 5.18 12.63
N PRO A 182 -9.57 4.11 12.69
CA PRO A 182 -10.11 2.77 12.57
C PRO A 182 -11.04 2.46 13.76
N VAL A 183 -12.01 1.58 13.52
CA VAL A 183 -12.83 0.98 14.58
C VAL A 183 -12.32 -0.40 14.95
N LYS A 184 -12.77 -0.89 16.11
CA LYS A 184 -12.48 -2.23 16.58
C LYS A 184 -12.94 -3.29 15.58
N TYR A 185 -12.12 -4.30 15.38
CA TYR A 185 -12.36 -5.41 14.45
C TYR A 185 -13.35 -6.44 15.04
N ASP A 186 -14.60 -6.03 15.24
CA ASP A 186 -15.68 -6.93 15.64
C ASP A 186 -17.01 -6.51 15.03
N SER A 187 -17.95 -7.47 14.93
CA SER A 187 -19.25 -7.22 14.32
C SER A 187 -20.04 -6.12 15.01
N ALA A 188 -19.92 -5.94 16.32
CA ALA A 188 -20.66 -4.92 17.05
C ALA A 188 -20.22 -3.50 16.65
N SER A 189 -18.91 -3.26 16.59
CA SER A 189 -18.33 -1.97 16.23
C SER A 189 -18.52 -1.65 14.75
N LEU A 190 -18.50 -2.67 13.89
CA LEU A 190 -18.66 -2.51 12.44
C LEU A 190 -20.11 -2.33 11.99
N SER A 191 -21.07 -2.88 12.75
CA SER A 191 -22.50 -2.72 12.49
C SER A 191 -23.13 -1.50 13.19
N ASP A 192 -22.37 -0.79 14.03
CA ASP A 192 -22.81 0.45 14.65
C ASP A 192 -23.16 1.49 13.57
N LYS A 193 -24.34 2.10 13.70
CA LYS A 193 -24.84 3.13 12.79
C LYS A 193 -23.99 4.40 12.80
N GLN A 194 -23.19 4.63 13.84
CA GLN A 194 -22.24 5.74 13.93
C GLN A 194 -20.92 5.46 13.22
N THR A 195 -20.62 4.19 12.92
CA THR A 195 -19.41 3.80 12.20
C THR A 195 -19.55 4.13 10.72
N THR A 196 -18.74 5.07 10.26
CA THR A 196 -18.71 5.51 8.86
C THR A 196 -18.01 4.50 7.96
N ASP A 197 -18.30 4.55 6.65
CA ASP A 197 -17.69 3.66 5.66
C ASP A 197 -16.17 3.84 5.57
N ASP A 198 -15.66 5.06 5.74
CA ASP A 198 -14.22 5.33 5.77
C ASP A 198 -13.54 4.64 6.96
N GLN A 199 -14.19 4.61 8.13
CA GLN A 199 -13.65 3.90 9.29
C GLN A 199 -13.64 2.39 9.08
N LYS A 200 -14.70 1.83 8.47
CA LYS A 200 -14.74 0.40 8.09
C LYS A 200 -13.66 0.08 7.07
N LYS A 201 -13.47 0.95 6.08
CA LYS A 201 -12.42 0.83 5.06
C LYS A 201 -11.04 0.86 5.68
N TYR A 202 -10.79 1.75 6.63
CA TYR A 202 -9.52 1.77 7.36
C TYR A 202 -9.30 0.44 8.10
N THR A 203 -10.28 0.00 8.90
CA THR A 203 -10.20 -1.27 9.62
C THR A 203 -9.98 -2.46 8.68
N ALA A 204 -10.64 -2.49 7.52
CA ALA A 204 -10.46 -3.51 6.48
C ALA A 204 -9.04 -3.52 5.88
N VAL A 205 -8.46 -2.34 5.63
CA VAL A 205 -7.06 -2.24 5.18
C VAL A 205 -6.10 -2.74 6.26
N LEU A 206 -6.34 -2.41 7.54
CA LEU A 206 -5.52 -2.90 8.65
C LEU A 206 -5.58 -4.43 8.77
N ALA A 207 -6.76 -5.02 8.61
CA ALA A 207 -6.93 -6.47 8.57
C ALA A 207 -6.18 -7.10 7.39
N THR A 208 -6.18 -6.44 6.22
CA THR A 208 -5.38 -6.87 5.06
C THR A 208 -3.88 -6.88 5.38
N VAL A 209 -3.37 -5.83 6.05
CA VAL A 209 -1.95 -5.77 6.47
C VAL A 209 -1.65 -6.83 7.54
N SER A 210 -2.55 -7.06 8.51
CA SER A 210 -2.43 -8.15 9.49
C SER A 210 -2.35 -9.51 8.79
N LYS A 211 -3.13 -9.73 7.74
CA LYS A 211 -3.06 -10.96 6.94
C LYS A 211 -1.73 -11.13 6.21
N MET A 212 -1.17 -10.05 5.64
CA MET A 212 0.17 -10.10 5.04
C MET A 212 1.24 -10.51 6.07
N ILE A 213 1.12 -10.03 7.30
CA ILE A 213 2.02 -10.36 8.41
C ILE A 213 1.90 -11.82 8.80
N GLU A 214 0.68 -12.35 8.93
CA GLU A 214 0.46 -13.76 9.20
C GLU A 214 1.11 -14.63 8.10
N THR A 215 0.90 -14.28 6.83
CA THR A 215 1.50 -15.00 5.69
C THR A 215 3.02 -14.95 5.74
N LYS A 216 3.62 -13.80 6.00
CA LYS A 216 5.08 -13.66 6.17
C LYS A 216 5.60 -14.45 7.36
N ALA A 217 4.86 -14.49 8.48
CA ALA A 217 5.23 -15.28 9.65
C ALA A 217 5.23 -16.78 9.34
N LYS A 218 4.28 -17.27 8.53
CA LYS A 218 4.27 -18.65 8.03
C LYS A 218 5.43 -18.93 7.08
N GLU A 219 5.75 -18.00 6.17
CA GLU A 219 6.90 -18.12 5.27
C GLU A 219 8.23 -18.23 6.03
N ASN A 220 8.42 -17.42 7.06
CA ASN A 220 9.62 -17.46 7.91
C ASN A 220 9.74 -18.78 8.70
N ASN A 221 8.62 -19.46 8.91
CA ASN A 221 8.51 -20.74 9.61
C ASN A 221 8.27 -21.93 8.68
N ALA A 222 8.58 -21.84 7.39
CA ALA A 222 8.15 -22.83 6.38
C ALA A 222 8.55 -24.30 6.66
N THR A 223 9.46 -24.56 7.61
CA THR A 223 9.81 -25.91 8.10
C THR A 223 8.84 -26.49 9.14
N SER A 224 7.90 -25.69 9.65
CA SER A 224 6.94 -26.06 10.70
C SER A 224 5.50 -25.93 10.20
N ALA A 225 4.75 -27.03 10.28
CA ALA A 225 3.30 -27.03 10.02
C ALA A 225 2.50 -26.31 11.13
N ALA A 226 3.16 -25.80 12.18
CA ALA A 226 2.51 -25.12 13.29
C ALA A 226 2.04 -23.71 12.91
N ALA A 227 0.99 -23.23 13.58
CA ALA A 227 0.54 -21.84 13.46
C ALA A 227 1.63 -20.87 13.99
N PRO A 228 1.83 -19.69 13.38
CA PRO A 228 2.83 -18.72 13.82
C PRO A 228 2.72 -18.36 15.30
N THR A 229 3.85 -18.27 16.00
CA THR A 229 3.93 -17.79 17.39
C THR A 229 3.89 -16.25 17.45
N ALA A 230 3.81 -15.68 18.67
CA ALA A 230 3.85 -14.23 18.85
C ALA A 230 5.20 -13.61 18.39
N ASP A 231 6.31 -14.33 18.55
CA ASP A 231 7.63 -13.88 18.11
C ASP A 231 7.76 -13.92 16.58
N ASP A 232 7.15 -14.92 15.94
CA ASP A 232 7.11 -15.00 14.48
C ASP A 232 6.31 -13.84 13.89
N LEU A 233 5.17 -13.53 14.50
CA LEU A 233 4.37 -12.36 14.16
C LEU A 233 5.20 -11.08 14.36
N LYS A 234 5.87 -10.93 15.50
CA LYS A 234 6.74 -9.76 15.77
C LYS A 234 7.79 -9.54 14.69
N ASN A 235 8.50 -10.59 14.29
CA ASN A 235 9.51 -10.52 13.23
C ASN A 235 8.89 -10.22 11.86
N ALA A 236 7.75 -10.86 11.56
CA ALA A 236 7.02 -10.65 10.32
C ALA A 236 6.44 -9.24 10.19
N ILE A 237 6.10 -8.56 11.31
CA ILE A 237 5.69 -7.15 11.30
C ILE A 237 6.81 -6.30 10.72
N THR A 238 8.01 -6.36 11.31
CA THR A 238 9.14 -5.54 10.87
C THR A 238 9.44 -5.75 9.39
N GLN A 239 9.44 -7.01 8.94
CA GLN A 239 9.69 -7.36 7.54
C GLN A 239 8.56 -6.87 6.63
N THR A 240 7.29 -7.13 6.97
CA THR A 240 6.15 -6.72 6.13
C THR A 240 6.07 -5.21 5.98
N LEU A 241 6.33 -4.44 7.05
CA LEU A 241 6.34 -2.98 6.97
C LEU A 241 7.53 -2.46 6.17
N THR A 242 8.65 -3.16 6.17
CA THR A 242 9.83 -2.84 5.34
C THR A 242 9.59 -3.19 3.87
N ASP A 243 8.96 -4.34 3.59
CA ASP A 243 8.58 -4.76 2.24
C ASP A 243 7.54 -3.76 1.67
N LEU A 244 6.54 -3.38 2.46
CA LEU A 244 5.54 -2.37 2.09
C LEU A 244 6.15 -0.99 1.89
N SER A 245 7.04 -0.54 2.78
CA SER A 245 7.73 0.73 2.57
C SER A 245 8.56 0.62 1.30
N SER A 246 9.59 -0.22 1.22
CA SER A 246 10.48 -0.30 0.06
C SER A 246 9.75 -0.50 -1.28
N GLY A 247 8.65 -1.25 -1.32
CA GLY A 247 7.87 -1.50 -2.53
C GLY A 247 6.94 -0.37 -2.99
N ILE A 248 6.68 0.64 -2.15
CA ILE A 248 5.92 1.84 -2.55
C ILE A 248 6.89 2.92 -3.04
N LYS A 249 6.67 3.46 -4.24
CA LYS A 249 7.36 4.67 -4.70
C LYS A 249 6.47 5.88 -4.62
N VAL A 250 7.05 6.96 -4.11
CA VAL A 250 6.42 8.27 -3.99
C VAL A 250 7.13 9.22 -4.96
N SER A 251 6.36 9.94 -5.76
CA SER A 251 6.85 10.97 -6.68
C SER A 251 6.11 12.26 -6.37
N VAL A 252 6.87 13.35 -6.25
CA VAL A 252 6.33 14.69 -5.99
C VAL A 252 6.68 15.58 -7.17
N SER A 253 5.66 16.19 -7.78
CA SER A 253 5.83 17.16 -8.86
C SER A 253 5.00 18.41 -8.55
N GLY A 254 5.67 19.47 -8.11
CA GLY A 254 5.02 20.65 -7.56
C GLY A 254 4.20 20.29 -6.31
N THR A 255 2.89 20.57 -6.36
CA THR A 255 1.94 20.24 -5.27
C THR A 255 1.28 18.86 -5.43
N THR A 256 1.55 18.16 -6.53
CA THR A 256 0.96 16.85 -6.82
C THR A 256 1.83 15.75 -6.25
N VAL A 257 1.23 14.91 -5.42
CA VAL A 257 1.83 13.68 -4.90
C VAL A 257 1.22 12.50 -5.65
N THR A 258 2.06 11.63 -6.18
CA THR A 258 1.66 10.37 -6.80
C THR A 258 2.39 9.23 -6.10
N ALA A 259 1.65 8.17 -5.73
CA ALA A 259 2.20 6.97 -5.15
C ALA A 259 1.83 5.75 -5.97
N ASN A 260 2.80 4.86 -6.20
CA ASN A 260 2.60 3.60 -6.91
C ASN A 260 3.27 2.44 -6.16
N VAL A 261 2.68 1.25 -6.22
CA VAL A 261 3.37 0.01 -5.80
C VAL A 261 4.24 -0.46 -6.96
N GLU A 262 5.55 -0.45 -6.77
CA GLU A 262 6.48 -0.83 -7.83
C GLU A 262 6.74 -2.33 -7.92
N SER A 263 6.71 -3.01 -6.78
CA SER A 263 6.93 -4.45 -6.71
C SER A 263 5.68 -5.23 -7.15
N ALA A 264 5.86 -5.99 -8.23
CA ALA A 264 4.94 -7.03 -8.68
C ALA A 264 4.51 -7.94 -7.54
N GLU A 265 5.52 -8.50 -6.86
CA GLU A 265 5.35 -9.44 -5.75
C GLU A 265 4.56 -8.80 -4.61
N LEU A 266 4.81 -7.53 -4.30
CA LEU A 266 4.08 -6.83 -3.24
C LEU A 266 2.61 -6.63 -3.60
N THR A 267 2.33 -6.31 -4.86
CA THR A 267 0.96 -6.16 -5.34
C THR A 267 0.20 -7.49 -5.28
N ASP A 268 0.83 -8.56 -5.71
CA ASP A 268 0.26 -9.91 -5.64
C ASP A 268 0.00 -10.32 -4.18
N LYS A 269 0.96 -10.07 -3.29
CA LYS A 269 0.81 -10.31 -1.85
C LYS A 269 -0.34 -9.51 -1.24
N LEU A 270 -0.50 -8.23 -1.61
CA LEU A 270 -1.60 -7.40 -1.10
C LEU A 270 -2.95 -7.88 -1.62
N ASN A 271 -3.07 -8.17 -2.92
CA ASN A 271 -4.31 -8.67 -3.51
C ASN A 271 -4.68 -10.05 -2.95
N LYS A 272 -3.69 -10.95 -2.77
CA LYS A 272 -3.89 -12.24 -2.10
C LYS A 272 -4.35 -12.07 -0.66
N ALA A 273 -3.74 -11.15 0.09
CA ALA A 273 -4.16 -10.86 1.46
C ALA A 273 -5.61 -10.36 1.52
N LYS A 274 -6.05 -9.52 0.58
CA LYS A 274 -7.46 -9.09 0.46
C LYS A 274 -8.39 -10.29 0.24
N GLU A 275 -8.05 -11.16 -0.69
CA GLU A 275 -8.83 -12.38 -0.98
C GLU A 275 -8.91 -13.29 0.25
N GLU A 276 -7.78 -13.50 0.95
CA GLU A 276 -7.73 -14.33 2.14
C GLU A 276 -8.53 -13.74 3.32
N VAL A 277 -8.55 -12.40 3.49
CA VAL A 277 -9.42 -11.75 4.49
C VAL A 277 -10.88 -11.90 4.11
N SER A 278 -11.23 -11.66 2.84
CA SER A 278 -12.61 -11.83 2.33
C SER A 278 -13.12 -13.26 2.54
N ASN A 279 -12.24 -14.25 2.42
CA ASN A 279 -12.57 -15.68 2.60
C ASN A 279 -12.37 -16.19 4.03
N SER A 280 -11.84 -15.37 4.95
CA SER A 280 -11.51 -15.80 6.31
C SER A 280 -12.77 -16.13 7.12
N ALA A 281 -12.77 -17.26 7.82
CA ALA A 281 -13.82 -17.59 8.78
C ALA A 281 -13.82 -16.67 10.01
N LEU A 282 -12.68 -16.03 10.32
CA LEU A 282 -12.52 -15.13 11.47
C LEU A 282 -12.93 -13.68 11.17
N ALA A 283 -13.10 -13.31 9.89
CA ALA A 283 -13.46 -11.95 9.52
C ALA A 283 -14.97 -11.67 9.73
N PRO A 284 -15.34 -10.55 10.38
CA PRO A 284 -16.73 -10.08 10.40
C PRO A 284 -17.30 -9.92 8.98
N ALA A 285 -18.61 -10.14 8.81
CA ALA A 285 -19.26 -10.09 7.49
C ALA A 285 -19.07 -8.72 6.81
N GLU A 286 -19.16 -7.63 7.56
CA GLU A 286 -18.97 -6.27 7.07
C GLU A 286 -17.55 -6.05 6.52
N ILE A 287 -16.53 -6.65 7.14
CA ILE A 287 -15.15 -6.57 6.64
C ILE A 287 -15.02 -7.31 5.33
N LYS A 288 -15.64 -8.49 5.18
CA LYS A 288 -15.56 -9.26 3.93
C LYS A 288 -16.07 -8.44 2.76
N THR A 289 -17.22 -7.78 2.92
CA THR A 289 -17.79 -6.90 1.90
C THR A 289 -16.86 -5.72 1.60
N VAL A 290 -16.41 -5.00 2.63
CA VAL A 290 -15.55 -3.82 2.44
C VAL A 290 -14.21 -4.17 1.81
N VAL A 291 -13.59 -5.31 2.18
CA VAL A 291 -12.33 -5.78 1.59
C VAL A 291 -12.51 -6.19 0.13
N ALA A 292 -13.63 -6.82 -0.22
CA ALA A 292 -13.94 -7.14 -1.61
C ALA A 292 -14.09 -5.88 -2.48
N ASP A 293 -14.57 -4.78 -1.90
CA ASP A 293 -14.73 -3.48 -2.56
C ASP A 293 -13.47 -2.60 -2.55
N LEU A 294 -12.42 -2.99 -1.82
CA LEU A 294 -11.15 -2.26 -1.86
C LEU A 294 -10.58 -2.30 -3.29
N PRO A 295 -10.05 -1.18 -3.80
CA PRO A 295 -9.50 -1.13 -5.14
C PRO A 295 -8.40 -2.20 -5.27
N LYS A 296 -8.51 -3.06 -6.27
CA LYS A 296 -7.43 -3.97 -6.64
C LYS A 296 -6.26 -3.14 -7.13
N LEU A 297 -5.04 -3.48 -6.73
CA LEU A 297 -3.86 -2.84 -7.29
C LEU A 297 -3.48 -3.52 -8.61
N PRO A 298 -2.91 -2.80 -9.59
CA PRO A 298 -2.40 -3.40 -10.83
C PRO A 298 -1.35 -4.47 -10.53
N THR A 299 -1.54 -5.69 -11.02
CA THR A 299 -0.56 -6.78 -10.85
C THR A 299 0.46 -6.79 -11.97
N VAL A 300 1.45 -7.67 -11.89
CA VAL A 300 2.43 -7.85 -12.96
C VAL A 300 2.46 -9.32 -13.36
N ALA A 301 2.22 -9.58 -14.65
CA ALA A 301 2.33 -10.90 -15.23
C ALA A 301 3.72 -11.09 -15.85
N LYS A 302 4.33 -12.23 -15.55
CA LYS A 302 5.62 -12.64 -16.10
C LYS A 302 5.40 -13.46 -17.37
N TYR A 303 6.13 -13.11 -18.42
CA TYR A 303 6.21 -13.86 -19.66
C TYR A 303 7.67 -14.06 -20.04
N LYS A 304 7.91 -15.04 -20.89
CA LYS A 304 9.23 -15.35 -21.43
C LYS A 304 9.14 -15.44 -22.94
N LEU A 305 10.25 -15.09 -23.59
CA LEU A 305 10.44 -15.28 -25.02
C LEU A 305 11.45 -16.40 -25.24
N LYS A 306 11.14 -17.30 -26.17
CA LYS A 306 12.08 -18.32 -26.63
C LYS A 306 12.19 -18.31 -28.15
N THR A 307 13.38 -18.57 -28.66
CA THR A 307 13.57 -18.90 -30.06
C THR A 307 13.18 -20.36 -30.29
N VAL A 308 12.46 -20.64 -31.38
CA VAL A 308 12.05 -21.98 -31.78
C VAL A 308 12.48 -22.22 -33.22
N ALA A 309 13.43 -23.16 -33.40
CA ALA A 309 13.78 -23.89 -34.61
C ALA A 309 15.14 -24.59 -34.45
N ALA A 310 15.35 -25.68 -35.20
CA ALA A 310 16.66 -26.30 -35.33
C ALA A 310 17.50 -25.50 -36.33
N VAL A 311 18.28 -24.54 -35.84
CA VAL A 311 19.37 -23.95 -36.63
C VAL A 311 20.56 -24.89 -36.49
N THR A 312 20.70 -25.85 -37.39
CA THR A 312 21.82 -26.79 -37.34
C THR A 312 23.13 -26.02 -37.48
N GLY A 313 23.90 -25.93 -36.40
CA GLY A 313 25.25 -25.36 -36.38
C GLY A 313 25.35 -23.84 -36.20
N ASN A 314 24.25 -23.09 -36.06
CA ASN A 314 24.32 -21.64 -35.94
C ASN A 314 24.04 -21.15 -34.52
N ILE A 315 25.04 -20.47 -33.95
CA ILE A 315 24.93 -19.65 -32.75
C ILE A 315 24.34 -18.29 -33.16
N LEU A 316 23.33 -17.79 -32.44
CA LEU A 316 22.74 -16.49 -32.72
C LEU A 316 23.55 -15.39 -32.02
N TYR A 317 23.78 -14.24 -32.65
CA TYR A 317 24.52 -13.14 -32.01
C TYR A 317 23.65 -11.91 -31.77
N GLY A 318 22.54 -11.78 -32.51
CA GLY A 318 21.57 -10.74 -32.30
C GLY A 318 20.15 -11.19 -32.62
N ILE A 319 19.19 -10.74 -31.82
CA ILE A 319 17.76 -10.94 -32.03
C ILE A 319 17.10 -9.57 -31.92
N GLN A 320 16.40 -9.14 -32.96
CA GLN A 320 15.56 -7.93 -32.95
C GLN A 320 14.14 -8.32 -33.33
N LEU A 321 13.15 -7.77 -32.63
CA LEU A 321 11.74 -8.06 -32.91
C LEU A 321 10.81 -6.95 -32.43
N THR A 322 9.57 -6.98 -32.94
CA THR A 322 8.43 -6.23 -32.41
C THR A 322 7.37 -7.21 -31.93
N LEU A 323 6.97 -7.10 -30.67
CA LEU A 323 5.92 -7.89 -30.02
C LEU A 323 4.74 -6.98 -29.69
N GLY A 324 3.54 -7.26 -30.21
CA GLY A 324 2.36 -6.52 -29.77
C GLY A 324 1.83 -7.04 -28.44
N LEU A 325 1.59 -6.12 -27.53
CA LEU A 325 1.08 -6.37 -26.19
C LEU A 325 -0.43 -6.66 -26.25
N PRO A 326 -0.97 -7.45 -25.31
CA PRO A 326 -2.42 -7.62 -25.19
C PRO A 326 -3.12 -6.30 -24.86
N SER A 327 -4.38 -6.16 -25.27
CA SER A 327 -5.18 -4.95 -25.00
C SER A 327 -5.25 -4.63 -23.51
N GLY A 328 -5.10 -3.35 -23.16
CA GLY A 328 -5.13 -2.84 -21.80
C GLY A 328 -3.86 -3.11 -20.98
N MET A 329 -2.92 -3.90 -21.48
CA MET A 329 -1.65 -4.16 -20.81
C MET A 329 -0.64 -3.06 -21.08
N THR A 330 0.22 -2.81 -20.09
CA THR A 330 1.31 -1.84 -20.24
C THR A 330 2.63 -2.42 -19.75
N LEU A 331 3.73 -1.87 -20.23
CA LEU A 331 5.07 -2.10 -19.69
C LEU A 331 5.51 -0.79 -19.03
N LYS A 332 6.17 -0.86 -17.87
CA LYS A 332 6.72 0.36 -17.26
C LYS A 332 7.84 0.89 -18.15
N ALA A 333 7.73 2.14 -18.53
CA ALA A 333 8.64 2.80 -19.43
C ALA A 333 8.64 4.31 -19.14
N ASP A 334 9.77 4.96 -19.43
CA ASP A 334 9.88 6.40 -19.42
C ASP A 334 8.88 7.02 -20.40
N ALA A 335 8.04 7.92 -19.90
CA ALA A 335 6.93 8.48 -20.66
C ALA A 335 7.38 9.29 -21.90
N ASN A 336 8.62 9.78 -21.92
CA ASN A 336 9.13 10.62 -23.01
C ASN A 336 9.82 9.79 -24.10
N SER A 337 10.68 8.86 -23.71
CA SER A 337 11.50 8.06 -24.62
C SER A 337 10.84 6.73 -25.03
N GLY A 338 9.92 6.23 -24.21
CA GLY A 338 9.35 4.89 -24.30
C GLY A 338 10.30 3.79 -23.85
N LYS A 339 11.51 4.12 -23.35
CA LYS A 339 12.49 3.13 -22.90
C LYS A 339 11.95 2.42 -21.66
N THR A 340 11.99 1.09 -21.64
CA THR A 340 11.52 0.30 -20.50
C THR A 340 12.36 0.58 -19.25
N ASP A 341 11.72 0.62 -18.08
CA ASP A 341 12.43 0.74 -16.81
C ASP A 341 13.32 -0.50 -16.55
N LEU A 342 14.33 -0.33 -15.69
CA LEU A 342 15.23 -1.41 -15.31
C LEU A 342 14.42 -2.58 -14.70
N GLY A 343 14.67 -3.80 -15.18
CA GLY A 343 14.03 -5.02 -14.68
C GLY A 343 12.65 -5.33 -15.27
N VAL A 344 12.05 -4.42 -16.05
CA VAL A 344 10.80 -4.70 -16.80
C VAL A 344 11.02 -5.76 -17.88
N ILE A 345 12.23 -5.78 -18.43
CA ILE A 345 12.69 -6.80 -19.35
C ILE A 345 14.14 -7.15 -19.02
N SER A 346 14.47 -8.43 -19.09
CA SER A 346 15.82 -8.93 -18.81
C SER A 346 16.20 -10.03 -19.79
N ALA A 347 17.48 -10.08 -20.14
CA ALA A 347 18.03 -11.18 -20.90
C ALA A 347 18.20 -12.39 -19.98
N THR A 348 17.54 -13.50 -20.33
CA THR A 348 17.49 -14.70 -19.48
C THR A 348 17.81 -15.95 -20.29
N GLY A 349 17.95 -17.11 -19.63
CA GLY A 349 18.20 -18.38 -20.30
C GLY A 349 19.47 -18.34 -21.17
N ALA A 350 19.30 -18.69 -22.45
CA ALA A 350 20.35 -18.74 -23.46
C ALA A 350 20.98 -17.38 -23.80
N ALA A 351 20.36 -16.27 -23.39
CA ALA A 351 20.91 -14.92 -23.53
C ALA A 351 21.30 -14.30 -22.18
N SER A 352 21.47 -15.09 -21.11
CA SER A 352 21.97 -14.55 -19.84
C SER A 352 23.30 -13.81 -20.03
N GLY A 353 23.39 -12.59 -19.52
CA GLY A 353 24.57 -11.71 -19.71
C GLY A 353 24.63 -10.96 -21.05
N ALA A 354 23.66 -11.17 -21.95
CA ALA A 354 23.57 -10.41 -23.19
C ALA A 354 23.20 -8.94 -22.95
N TYR A 355 23.60 -8.08 -23.87
CA TYR A 355 23.06 -6.72 -23.96
C TYR A 355 21.59 -6.80 -24.41
N LEU A 356 20.71 -6.08 -23.72
CA LEU A 356 19.29 -5.97 -24.06
C LEU A 356 18.85 -4.51 -23.99
N GLU A 357 18.16 -4.06 -25.04
CA GLU A 357 17.45 -2.79 -25.04
C GLU A 357 16.02 -2.97 -25.56
N ALA A 358 15.09 -2.25 -24.96
CA ALA A 358 13.70 -2.29 -25.34
C ALA A 358 13.01 -0.92 -25.24
N LYS A 359 12.06 -0.72 -26.14
CA LYS A 359 11.21 0.47 -26.23
C LYS A 359 9.76 0.06 -26.41
N VAL A 360 8.89 0.70 -25.64
CA VAL A 360 7.44 0.54 -25.70
C VAL A 360 6.86 1.68 -26.53
N ASN A 361 6.08 1.33 -27.55
CA ASN A 361 5.15 2.25 -28.16
C ASN A 361 3.82 2.07 -27.43
N SER A 362 3.41 3.08 -26.66
CA SER A 362 2.17 3.00 -25.87
C SER A 362 0.96 2.78 -26.77
N ALA A 363 -0.03 2.05 -26.24
CA ALA A 363 -1.32 1.89 -26.89
C ALA A 363 -1.95 3.26 -27.17
N SER A 364 -2.60 3.39 -28.33
CA SER A 364 -3.49 4.50 -28.63
C SER A 364 -4.92 3.97 -28.79
N SER A 365 -5.93 4.83 -28.83
CA SER A 365 -7.33 4.40 -28.92
C SER A 365 -7.55 3.41 -30.09
N GLY A 366 -7.75 2.14 -29.75
CA GLY A 366 -7.98 1.05 -30.72
C GLY A 366 -6.72 0.33 -31.21
N VAL A 367 -5.52 0.71 -30.76
CA VAL A 367 -4.25 0.06 -31.14
C VAL A 367 -3.53 -0.44 -29.90
N ASN A 368 -3.22 -1.74 -29.89
CA ASN A 368 -2.43 -2.36 -28.84
C ASN A 368 -1.03 -1.74 -28.76
N GLY A 369 -0.44 -1.70 -27.56
CA GLY A 369 0.94 -1.27 -27.40
C GLY A 369 1.92 -2.24 -28.08
N GLU A 370 3.08 -1.76 -28.49
CA GLU A 370 4.13 -2.59 -29.10
C GLU A 370 5.42 -2.52 -28.27
N LEU A 371 6.04 -3.67 -28.04
CA LEU A 371 7.39 -3.80 -27.50
C LEU A 371 8.37 -4.02 -28.65
N ASN A 372 9.24 -3.04 -28.90
CA ASN A 372 10.38 -3.18 -29.79
C ASN A 372 11.59 -3.53 -28.96
N MET A 373 12.29 -4.61 -29.28
CA MET A 373 13.45 -5.04 -28.52
C MET A 373 14.59 -5.54 -29.39
N GLY A 374 15.80 -5.38 -28.86
CA GLY A 374 17.03 -5.92 -29.41
C GLY A 374 17.82 -6.62 -28.30
N VAL A 375 18.36 -7.80 -28.60
CA VAL A 375 19.25 -8.57 -27.74
C VAL A 375 20.51 -8.87 -28.53
N ALA A 376 21.69 -8.68 -27.96
CA ALA A 376 22.97 -8.96 -28.60
C ALA A 376 23.95 -9.59 -27.61
N ASN A 377 24.69 -10.62 -28.05
CA ASN A 377 25.71 -11.27 -27.23
C ASN A 377 26.95 -11.61 -28.06
N THR A 378 28.13 -11.22 -27.58
CA THR A 378 29.42 -11.51 -28.23
C THR A 378 29.87 -12.96 -28.10
N THR A 379 29.35 -13.71 -27.12
CA THR A 379 29.61 -15.15 -26.99
C THR A 379 28.56 -16.00 -27.70
N GLY A 380 27.51 -15.36 -28.21
CA GLY A 380 26.37 -16.03 -28.79
C GLY A 380 25.20 -16.29 -27.83
N ILE A 381 24.07 -16.60 -28.43
CA ILE A 381 22.78 -16.89 -27.82
C ILE A 381 22.36 -18.25 -28.39
N GLY A 382 22.19 -19.22 -27.50
CA GLY A 382 21.68 -20.54 -27.85
C GLY A 382 20.18 -20.51 -28.18
N ILE A 383 19.66 -21.64 -28.68
CA ILE A 383 18.21 -21.81 -28.83
C ILE A 383 17.57 -22.05 -27.47
N GLY A 384 16.47 -21.36 -27.22
CA GLY A 384 15.68 -21.51 -25.99
C GLY A 384 15.16 -20.17 -25.52
N GLU A 385 14.85 -20.10 -24.22
CA GLU A 385 14.52 -18.84 -23.55
C GLU A 385 15.65 -17.83 -23.72
N PHE A 386 15.34 -16.60 -24.10
CA PHE A 386 16.33 -15.52 -24.20
C PHE A 386 15.91 -14.22 -23.48
N ALA A 387 14.64 -14.06 -23.14
CA ALA A 387 14.18 -12.88 -22.43
C ALA A 387 13.01 -13.19 -21.49
N THR A 388 12.93 -12.43 -20.39
CA THR A 388 11.78 -12.36 -19.49
C THR A 388 11.17 -10.97 -19.58
N ILE A 389 9.84 -10.87 -19.65
CA ILE A 389 9.06 -9.64 -19.75
C ILE A 389 8.08 -9.58 -18.58
N TYR A 390 7.99 -8.42 -17.93
CA TYR A 390 7.08 -8.13 -16.82
C TYR A 390 6.02 -7.12 -17.26
N VAL A 391 4.82 -7.61 -17.53
CA VAL A 391 3.70 -6.82 -18.05
C VAL A 391 2.79 -6.38 -16.92
N VAL A 392 2.48 -5.09 -16.82
CA VAL A 392 1.52 -4.55 -15.86
C VAL A 392 0.10 -4.88 -16.32
N VAL A 393 -0.62 -5.61 -15.46
CA VAL A 393 -2.02 -5.99 -15.59
C VAL A 393 -2.85 -4.94 -14.84
N PRO A 394 -3.80 -4.24 -15.50
CA PRO A 394 -4.64 -3.26 -14.83
C PRO A 394 -5.37 -3.82 -13.61
N ALA A 395 -5.67 -2.94 -12.66
CA ALA A 395 -6.49 -3.26 -11.50
C ALA A 395 -7.79 -3.99 -11.90
N GLY A 396 -7.99 -5.20 -11.36
CA GLY A 396 -9.18 -6.01 -11.62
C GLY A 396 -9.19 -6.76 -12.95
N ALA A 397 -8.21 -6.57 -13.82
CA ALA A 397 -8.01 -7.41 -14.99
C ALA A 397 -7.32 -8.72 -14.63
N THR A 398 -7.49 -9.74 -15.46
CA THR A 398 -6.72 -10.98 -15.38
C THR A 398 -5.47 -10.87 -16.25
N ALA A 399 -4.41 -11.60 -15.85
CA ALA A 399 -3.25 -11.75 -16.71
C ALA A 399 -3.68 -12.36 -18.05
N PRO A 400 -3.29 -11.78 -19.20
CA PRO A 400 -3.71 -12.27 -20.49
C PRO A 400 -3.11 -13.65 -20.78
N ALA A 401 -3.84 -14.49 -21.50
CA ALA A 401 -3.25 -15.71 -22.05
C ALA A 401 -2.15 -15.35 -23.06
N VAL A 402 -1.21 -16.26 -23.29
CA VAL A 402 -0.14 -16.12 -24.31
C VAL A 402 -0.71 -15.79 -25.70
N SER A 403 -1.88 -16.32 -26.04
CA SER A 403 -2.60 -16.03 -27.29
C SER A 403 -3.11 -14.58 -27.41
N GLY A 404 -3.10 -13.81 -26.34
CA GLY A 404 -3.45 -12.39 -26.34
C GLY A 404 -2.35 -11.49 -26.89
N PHE A 405 -1.11 -11.98 -26.99
CA PHE A 405 -0.04 -11.26 -27.67
C PHE A 405 -0.24 -11.33 -29.17
N THR A 406 -0.01 -10.22 -29.88
CA THR A 406 -0.05 -10.27 -31.34
C THR A 406 1.16 -11.05 -31.86
N PRO A 407 1.06 -11.65 -33.06
CA PRO A 407 2.21 -12.30 -33.68
C PRO A 407 3.43 -11.39 -33.71
N ILE A 408 4.60 -11.97 -33.50
CA ILE A 408 5.87 -11.25 -33.55
C ILE A 408 6.11 -10.79 -34.99
N THR A 409 6.42 -9.51 -35.14
CA THR A 409 6.73 -8.88 -36.43
C THR A 409 8.16 -8.34 -36.42
N LYS A 410 8.67 -7.97 -37.60
CA LYS A 410 10.03 -7.41 -37.78
C LYS A 410 11.14 -8.27 -37.12
N LEU A 411 10.95 -9.59 -37.05
CA LEU A 411 11.93 -10.50 -36.51
C LEU A 411 13.17 -10.51 -37.41
N LYS A 412 14.32 -10.15 -36.84
CA LYS A 412 15.63 -10.25 -37.46
C LYS A 412 16.56 -10.96 -36.50
N VAL A 413 17.13 -12.07 -36.96
CA VAL A 413 18.13 -12.84 -36.21
C VAL A 413 19.42 -12.82 -37.02
N VAL A 414 20.56 -12.60 -36.37
CA VAL A 414 21.85 -12.46 -37.06
C VAL A 414 22.95 -13.35 -36.46
N ASP A 415 23.92 -13.72 -37.31
CA ASP A 415 25.16 -14.39 -36.90
C ASP A 415 26.23 -13.39 -36.41
N ALA A 416 27.42 -13.89 -36.10
CA ALA A 416 28.57 -13.08 -35.64
C ALA A 416 29.01 -11.99 -36.63
N LYS A 417 28.66 -12.13 -37.92
CA LYS A 417 28.99 -11.18 -38.99
C LYS A 417 27.83 -10.22 -39.29
N GLY A 418 26.72 -10.31 -38.56
CA GLY A 418 25.52 -9.53 -38.81
C GLY A 418 24.67 -10.04 -39.98
N VAL A 419 24.99 -11.21 -40.53
CA VAL A 419 24.23 -11.83 -41.63
C VAL A 419 22.94 -12.42 -41.07
N SER A 420 21.83 -12.20 -41.77
CA SER A 420 20.51 -12.66 -41.29
C SER A 420 20.39 -14.19 -41.37
N ILE A 421 19.90 -14.78 -40.29
CA ILE A 421 19.63 -16.22 -40.15
C ILE A 421 18.14 -16.46 -40.37
N SER A 422 17.79 -17.26 -41.38
CA SER A 422 16.41 -17.64 -41.68
C SER A 422 15.93 -18.85 -40.87
N GLY A 423 14.61 -19.02 -40.75
CA GLY A 423 13.99 -20.21 -40.15
C GLY A 423 13.86 -20.17 -38.62
N VAL A 424 14.42 -19.16 -37.95
CA VAL A 424 14.19 -18.92 -36.52
C VAL A 424 12.83 -18.26 -36.33
N THR A 425 12.01 -18.82 -35.45
CA THR A 425 10.79 -18.19 -34.95
C THR A 425 10.95 -17.81 -33.48
N VAL A 426 10.09 -16.95 -32.96
CA VAL A 426 10.05 -16.62 -31.53
C VAL A 426 8.63 -16.88 -31.02
N GLU A 427 8.54 -17.46 -29.82
CA GLU A 427 7.29 -17.72 -29.13
C GLU A 427 7.30 -17.04 -27.76
N VAL A 428 6.13 -16.55 -27.35
CA VAL A 428 5.85 -16.11 -25.98
C VAL A 428 5.39 -17.32 -25.16
N PHE A 429 5.79 -17.42 -23.90
CA PHE A 429 5.26 -18.39 -22.94
C PHE A 429 5.22 -17.78 -21.53
N GLN A 430 4.52 -18.42 -20.57
CA GLN A 430 4.48 -17.99 -19.17
C GLN A 430 5.51 -18.75 -18.33
#